data_AF-A0A851LN61-F1
#
_entry.id   AF-A0A851LN61-F1
#
_cell.length_a   1.000
_cell.length_b   1.000
_cell.length_c   1.000
_cell.angle_alpha   90.00
_cell.angle_beta   90.00
_cell.angle_gamma   90.00
#
_symmetry.space_group_name_H-M   'P 1'
#
loop_
_entity.id
_entity.type
_entity.pdbx_description
1 polymer ?
#
loop_
_entity_poly.entity_id
_entity_poly.type
_entity_poly.pdbx_seq_one_letter_code
_entity_poly.pdbx_strand_id
1 'polypeptide(L)'
;PVPRAAGMPGASPGLATQVDSPPFHFQPRRVALDWRRFIAIDVERVAREVDVAALQEHIASVTFCNLDGEQCLRCGQPADPVLLKVLRMAQLSIEYLLHCQERLGASLATHAQCLEATRAELACSRQQAVEWAAQLRGAKEESRRWKKLMATQQLLLPASSRSLFEVRGRKMYRVLWFSPDGGSAAGSLLPTSLCRGGKMQKMKQVEQMEEEVVELKAKLRETQQQLEAERGAEKLRREQEMERARQREEEGRRDLERWKEEERMKLREEIDGLRQLFLAAFKDMASKSSAMEGKLQELQARVTAECNLGTLRDSDTKEGRWQAPSRAEWWDEQEGRSVQVSTQATSHLLWDWWDPCPQRGEKDPPAPSPGCRPRVAVLVPAPTFTPEREEAALGGKQRLLGALQRNPNLLKQFRPILEEVLEEKLESMGVKRVAKGISTRTYKSLQALVRLQRQQKAEEFPGLLCLRDELVRVVMGKGRRCKKPSSAFPRRLSIIPG
;
A
#
# COMPACT_ATOMS: atom_id res chain seq x y z
N PRO A 1 16.33 -20.11 -44.68
CA PRO A 1 16.43 -21.05 -43.53
C PRO A 1 16.96 -20.30 -42.30
N VAL A 2 16.05 -19.82 -41.46
CA VAL A 2 16.30 -19.01 -40.25
C VAL A 2 16.07 -19.91 -39.03
N PRO A 3 16.93 -19.96 -38.01
CA PRO A 3 16.61 -20.69 -36.80
C PRO A 3 15.67 -19.83 -35.93
N ARG A 4 14.47 -20.38 -35.84
CA ARG A 4 13.32 -20.13 -34.97
C ARG A 4 13.73 -19.76 -33.53
N ALA A 5 13.31 -18.57 -33.08
CA ALA A 5 13.37 -18.18 -31.68
C ALA A 5 12.46 -19.09 -30.84
N ALA A 6 13.04 -19.80 -29.89
CA ALA A 6 12.33 -20.61 -28.91
C ALA A 6 11.62 -19.67 -27.92
N GLY A 7 10.30 -19.82 -27.81
CA GLY A 7 9.46 -19.10 -26.87
C GLY A 7 9.81 -19.43 -25.43
N MET A 8 9.72 -18.42 -24.57
CA MET A 8 9.76 -18.53 -23.12
C MET A 8 8.39 -19.04 -22.61
N PRO A 9 8.30 -20.20 -21.95
CA PRO A 9 7.27 -20.45 -20.94
C PRO A 9 7.84 -20.00 -19.58
N GLY A 10 7.10 -19.51 -18.61
CA GLY A 10 5.67 -19.39 -18.45
C GLY A 10 5.43 -18.76 -17.08
N ALA A 11 4.21 -18.24 -16.93
CA ALA A 11 3.57 -17.75 -15.73
C ALA A 11 4.17 -18.20 -14.40
N SER A 12 4.49 -17.23 -13.53
CA SER A 12 4.61 -17.47 -12.10
C SER A 12 3.32 -18.14 -11.60
N PRO A 13 3.38 -19.34 -11.01
CA PRO A 13 2.24 -19.89 -10.31
C PRO A 13 2.02 -18.98 -9.10
N GLY A 14 0.92 -18.23 -9.11
CA GLY A 14 0.41 -17.63 -7.90
C GLY A 14 0.28 -18.73 -6.87
N LEU A 15 1.07 -18.65 -5.80
CA LEU A 15 1.16 -19.63 -4.74
C LEU A 15 -0.14 -19.61 -3.91
N ALA A 16 -1.23 -20.03 -4.53
CA ALA A 16 -2.41 -20.52 -3.84
C ALA A 16 -2.14 -22.00 -3.57
N THR A 17 -1.32 -22.28 -2.55
CA THR A 17 -1.30 -23.61 -1.96
C THR A 17 -2.67 -23.80 -1.31
N GLN A 18 -3.63 -24.33 -2.07
CA GLN A 18 -4.81 -24.94 -1.50
C GLN A 18 -4.31 -26.14 -0.70
N VAL A 19 -4.26 -25.95 0.61
CA VAL A 19 -4.13 -27.08 1.51
C VAL A 19 -5.51 -27.71 1.56
N ASP A 20 -5.74 -28.74 0.73
CA ASP A 20 -6.89 -29.64 0.82
C ASP A 20 -6.78 -30.45 2.11
N SER A 21 -6.95 -29.79 3.26
CA SER A 21 -7.12 -30.48 4.52
C SER A 21 -8.57 -30.91 4.65
N PRO A 22 -8.84 -32.17 5.04
CA PRO A 22 -10.19 -32.61 5.31
C PRO A 22 -10.84 -31.72 6.39
N PRO A 23 -12.18 -31.59 6.35
CA PRO A 23 -12.92 -30.83 7.35
C PRO A 23 -12.69 -31.40 8.75
N PHE A 24 -12.41 -30.51 9.70
CA PHE A 24 -12.18 -30.87 11.09
C PHE A 24 -13.48 -31.39 11.71
N HIS A 25 -13.40 -32.54 12.36
CA HIS A 25 -14.48 -33.13 13.13
C HIS A 25 -13.92 -33.70 14.43
N PHE A 26 -14.69 -33.59 15.51
CA PHE A 26 -14.31 -34.18 16.78
C PHE A 26 -14.41 -35.70 16.71
N GLN A 27 -13.40 -36.40 17.21
CA GLN A 27 -13.34 -37.85 17.20
C GLN A 27 -14.23 -38.46 18.30
N PRO A 28 -14.83 -39.65 18.04
CA PRO A 28 -15.58 -40.38 19.06
C PRO A 28 -14.63 -40.93 20.13
N ARG A 29 -14.99 -40.72 21.40
CA ARG A 29 -14.19 -41.14 22.57
C ARG A 29 -14.58 -42.55 23.00
N ARG A 30 -13.72 -43.52 22.69
CA ARG A 30 -13.98 -44.95 22.93
C ARG A 30 -13.00 -45.58 23.91
N VAL A 31 -11.95 -44.87 24.31
CA VAL A 31 -10.86 -45.39 25.13
C VAL A 31 -11.20 -45.21 26.61
N ALA A 32 -11.16 -46.28 27.40
CA ALA A 32 -11.38 -46.20 28.84
C ALA A 32 -10.23 -45.48 29.55
N LEU A 33 -10.52 -44.82 30.68
CA LEU A 33 -9.52 -44.15 31.49
C LEU A 33 -8.67 -45.16 32.28
N ASP A 34 -7.35 -45.10 32.09
CA ASP A 34 -6.42 -45.84 32.95
C ASP A 34 -6.08 -45.01 34.20
N TRP A 35 -6.92 -45.17 35.23
CA TRP A 35 -6.77 -44.50 36.51
C TRP A 35 -5.42 -44.75 37.19
N ARG A 36 -4.80 -45.93 37.00
CA ARG A 36 -3.52 -46.26 37.64
C ARG A 36 -2.41 -45.39 37.09
N ARG A 37 -2.42 -45.16 35.78
CA ARG A 37 -1.45 -44.31 35.11
C ARG A 37 -1.61 -42.85 35.50
N PHE A 38 -2.84 -42.35 35.65
CA PHE A 38 -3.09 -40.97 36.04
C PHE A 38 -2.72 -40.67 37.50
N ILE A 39 -2.93 -41.61 38.42
CA ILE A 39 -2.56 -41.43 39.83
C ILE A 39 -1.04 -41.34 40.02
N ALA A 40 -0.26 -42.00 39.15
CA ALA A 40 1.20 -41.95 39.21
C ALA A 40 1.80 -40.60 38.76
N ILE A 41 1.00 -39.71 38.17
CA ILE A 41 1.47 -38.42 37.66
C ILE A 41 1.48 -37.40 38.81
N ASP A 42 2.67 -36.90 39.14
CA ASP A 42 2.82 -35.74 40.01
C ASP A 42 2.56 -34.45 39.22
N VAL A 43 1.29 -34.01 39.22
CA VAL A 43 0.83 -32.80 38.51
C VAL A 43 1.55 -31.54 39.01
N GLU A 44 1.87 -31.48 40.30
CA GLU A 44 2.55 -30.33 40.89
C GLU A 44 4.00 -30.24 40.42
N ARG A 45 4.68 -31.39 40.26
CA ARG A 45 6.00 -31.43 39.63
C ARG A 45 5.93 -30.99 38.17
N VAL A 46 4.98 -31.52 37.39
CA VAL A 46 4.79 -31.14 35.98
C VAL A 46 4.55 -29.63 35.83
N ALA A 47 3.76 -29.03 36.73
CA ALA A 47 3.49 -27.60 36.73
C ALA A 47 4.72 -26.75 37.14
N ARG A 48 5.46 -27.16 38.18
CA ARG A 48 6.67 -26.44 38.64
C ARG A 48 7.81 -26.49 37.64
N GLU A 49 8.02 -27.65 37.01
CA GLU A 49 9.16 -27.90 36.12
C GLU A 49 8.83 -27.64 34.65
N VAL A 50 7.55 -27.42 34.33
CA VAL A 50 7.05 -27.29 32.94
C VAL A 50 7.50 -28.49 32.11
N ASP A 51 7.29 -29.69 32.64
CA ASP A 51 7.68 -30.95 31.99
C ASP A 51 6.73 -31.24 30.81
N VAL A 52 7.04 -30.63 29.67
CA VAL A 52 6.29 -30.79 28.41
C VAL A 52 6.32 -32.24 27.93
N ALA A 53 7.39 -33.00 28.22
CA ALA A 53 7.52 -34.38 27.80
C ALA A 53 6.51 -35.27 28.53
N ALA A 54 6.44 -35.17 29.87
CA ALA A 54 5.44 -35.87 30.66
C ALA A 54 4.01 -35.45 30.28
N LEU A 55 3.76 -34.16 30.03
CA LEU A 55 2.45 -33.69 29.58
C LEU A 55 2.07 -34.27 28.20
N GLN A 56 3.01 -34.28 27.26
CA GLN A 56 2.80 -34.78 25.89
C GLN A 56 2.52 -36.29 25.87
N GLU A 57 3.12 -37.06 26.76
CA GLU A 57 2.87 -38.50 26.88
C GLU A 57 1.40 -38.80 27.28
N HIS A 58 0.81 -37.93 28.10
CA HIS A 58 -0.52 -38.15 28.68
C HIS A 58 -1.64 -37.39 27.96
N ILE A 59 -1.29 -36.38 27.13
CA ILE A 59 -2.28 -35.52 26.47
C ILE A 59 -3.28 -36.34 25.65
N ALA A 60 -2.82 -37.32 24.86
CA ALA A 60 -3.69 -38.18 24.06
C ALA A 60 -4.68 -38.98 24.91
N SER A 61 -4.24 -39.44 26.08
CA SER A 61 -5.07 -40.23 27.00
C SER A 61 -6.15 -39.35 27.65
N VAL A 62 -5.85 -38.09 27.98
CA VAL A 62 -6.84 -37.12 28.49
C VAL A 62 -7.79 -36.67 27.39
N THR A 63 -7.27 -36.45 26.18
CA THR A 63 -8.03 -35.86 25.08
C THR A 63 -8.92 -36.83 24.36
N PHE A 64 -8.76 -38.15 24.47
CA PHE A 64 -9.57 -39.13 23.72
C PHE A 64 -10.26 -40.17 24.60
N CYS A 65 -10.19 -40.01 25.93
CA CYS A 65 -10.86 -40.92 26.85
C CYS A 65 -12.38 -40.73 26.89
N ASN A 66 -13.07 -41.85 27.17
CA ASN A 66 -14.48 -41.92 27.43
C ASN A 66 -14.76 -41.51 28.89
N LEU A 67 -15.76 -40.66 29.09
CA LEU A 67 -16.21 -40.18 30.40
C LEU A 67 -17.58 -40.76 30.78
N ASP A 68 -18.21 -41.50 29.86
CA ASP A 68 -19.55 -42.01 30.03
C ASP A 68 -19.55 -43.16 31.04
N GLY A 69 -20.20 -42.96 32.19
CA GLY A 69 -20.34 -44.00 33.22
C GLY A 69 -19.17 -44.12 34.20
N GLU A 70 -18.24 -43.15 34.21
CA GLU A 70 -17.12 -43.13 35.16
C GLU A 70 -17.59 -42.92 36.61
N GLN A 71 -17.02 -43.71 37.52
CA GLN A 71 -17.38 -43.77 38.93
C GLN A 71 -16.24 -43.26 39.80
N CYS A 72 -16.60 -42.62 40.92
CA CYS A 72 -15.63 -42.21 41.90
C CYS A 72 -14.93 -43.43 42.53
N LEU A 73 -13.61 -43.50 42.41
CA LEU A 73 -12.79 -44.60 42.96
C LEU A 73 -12.92 -44.79 44.48
N ARG A 74 -13.40 -43.77 45.22
CA ARG A 74 -13.51 -43.79 46.69
C ARG A 74 -14.89 -44.20 47.20
N CYS A 75 -15.96 -43.95 46.44
CA CYS A 75 -17.33 -44.20 46.91
C CYS A 75 -18.22 -44.95 45.91
N GLY A 76 -17.72 -45.26 44.70
CA GLY A 76 -18.45 -45.98 43.66
C GLY A 76 -19.63 -45.22 43.04
N GLN A 77 -19.89 -43.98 43.48
CA GLN A 77 -20.97 -43.16 42.95
C GLN A 77 -20.60 -42.59 41.57
N PRO A 78 -21.59 -42.34 40.68
CA PRO A 78 -21.35 -41.68 39.42
C PRO A 78 -20.70 -40.31 39.64
N ALA A 79 -19.75 -39.94 38.78
CA ALA A 79 -19.11 -38.64 38.85
C ALA A 79 -20.11 -37.50 38.64
N ASP A 80 -19.82 -36.33 39.25
CA ASP A 80 -20.67 -35.14 39.14
C ASP A 80 -20.89 -34.75 37.66
N PRO A 81 -22.15 -34.69 37.18
CA PRO A 81 -22.47 -34.29 35.82
C PRO A 81 -21.91 -32.93 35.39
N VAL A 82 -21.76 -31.97 36.32
CA VAL A 82 -21.20 -30.65 36.02
C VAL A 82 -19.69 -30.76 35.77
N LEU A 83 -18.98 -31.52 36.61
CA LEU A 83 -17.55 -31.78 36.44
C LEU A 83 -17.26 -32.55 35.14
N LEU A 84 -18.09 -33.54 34.81
CA LEU A 84 -18.00 -34.28 33.54
C LEU A 84 -18.18 -33.36 32.33
N LYS A 85 -19.12 -32.40 32.40
CA LYS A 85 -19.28 -31.38 31.35
C LYS A 85 -18.05 -30.47 31.23
N VAL A 86 -17.47 -30.03 32.34
CA VAL A 86 -16.24 -29.21 32.32
C VAL A 86 -15.08 -30.00 31.69
N LEU A 87 -14.90 -31.26 32.09
CA LEU A 87 -13.86 -32.11 31.52
C LEU A 87 -14.12 -32.40 30.03
N ARG A 88 -15.38 -32.59 29.63
CA ARG A 88 -15.75 -32.74 28.22
C ARG A 88 -15.46 -31.48 27.41
N MET A 89 -15.68 -30.29 27.98
CA MET A 89 -15.30 -29.03 27.35
C MET A 89 -13.79 -28.88 27.23
N ALA A 90 -13.03 -29.28 28.25
CA ALA A 90 -11.57 -29.29 28.21
C ALA A 90 -11.04 -30.24 27.13
N GLN A 91 -11.59 -31.45 27.07
CA GLN A 91 -11.30 -32.44 26.04
C GLN A 91 -11.47 -31.92 24.61
N LEU A 92 -12.62 -31.30 24.30
CA LEU A 92 -12.88 -30.70 22.99
C LEU A 92 -11.96 -29.51 22.71
N SER A 93 -11.68 -28.71 23.74
CA SER A 93 -10.77 -27.56 23.61
C SER A 93 -9.35 -28.02 23.27
N ILE A 94 -8.84 -29.04 23.94
CA ILE A 94 -7.49 -29.56 23.69
C ILE A 94 -7.42 -30.26 22.32
N GLU A 95 -8.43 -31.04 21.92
CA GLU A 95 -8.49 -31.64 20.58
C GLU A 95 -8.45 -30.57 19.47
N TYR A 96 -9.18 -29.48 19.64
CA TYR A 96 -9.11 -28.34 18.72
C TYR A 96 -7.72 -27.67 18.71
N LEU A 97 -7.07 -27.56 19.86
CA LEU A 97 -5.71 -27.01 19.96
C LEU A 97 -4.68 -27.91 19.27
N LEU A 98 -4.79 -29.23 19.40
CA LEU A 98 -3.95 -30.20 18.67
C LEU A 98 -4.13 -30.06 17.16
N HIS A 99 -5.38 -29.95 16.69
CA HIS A 99 -5.67 -29.67 15.28
C HIS A 99 -5.06 -28.34 14.80
N CYS A 100 -5.14 -27.29 15.63
CA CYS A 100 -4.51 -26.02 15.31
C CYS A 100 -2.98 -26.16 15.21
N GLN A 101 -2.36 -26.92 16.12
CA GLN A 101 -0.92 -27.17 16.11
C GLN A 101 -0.48 -27.90 14.84
N GLU A 102 -1.19 -28.96 14.45
CA GLU A 102 -0.90 -29.73 13.23
C GLU A 102 -1.10 -28.88 11.97
N ARG A 103 -2.21 -28.14 11.88
CA ARG A 103 -2.50 -27.28 10.73
C ARG A 103 -1.48 -26.16 10.59
N LEU A 104 -1.13 -25.49 11.69
CA LEU A 104 -0.10 -24.45 11.70
C LEU A 104 1.27 -25.04 11.39
N GLY A 105 1.60 -26.21 11.93
CA GLY A 105 2.84 -26.93 11.64
C GLY A 105 2.99 -27.29 10.17
N ALA A 106 1.95 -27.87 9.55
CA ALA A 106 1.93 -28.19 8.13
C ALA A 106 2.01 -26.93 7.24
N SER A 107 1.28 -25.87 7.61
CA SER A 107 1.36 -24.58 6.92
C SER A 107 2.76 -23.96 6.99
N LEU A 108 3.42 -24.02 8.16
CA LEU A 108 4.79 -23.56 8.31
C LEU A 108 5.78 -24.41 7.50
N ALA A 109 5.63 -25.73 7.51
CA ALA A 109 6.50 -26.64 6.74
C ALA A 109 6.39 -26.37 5.23
N THR A 110 5.18 -26.22 4.70
CA THR A 110 4.97 -25.89 3.27
C THR A 110 5.56 -24.53 2.91
N HIS A 111 5.38 -23.52 3.74
CA HIS A 111 6.00 -22.21 3.52
C HIS A 111 7.54 -22.26 3.61
N ALA A 112 8.10 -23.02 4.54
CA ALA A 112 9.55 -23.21 4.64
C ALA A 112 10.12 -23.89 3.38
N GLN A 113 9.45 -24.92 2.87
CA GLN A 113 9.83 -25.59 1.62
C GLN A 113 9.74 -24.64 0.41
N CYS A 114 8.68 -23.84 0.30
CA CYS A 114 8.55 -22.84 -0.77
C CYS A 114 9.65 -21.78 -0.71
N LEU A 115 10.02 -21.33 0.50
CA LEU A 115 11.12 -20.38 0.68
C LEU A 115 12.46 -20.99 0.24
N GLU A 116 12.71 -22.26 0.55
CA GLU A 116 13.95 -22.91 0.17
C GLU A 116 14.03 -23.16 -1.35
N ALA A 117 12.92 -23.54 -1.97
CA ALA A 117 12.82 -23.67 -3.43
C ALA A 117 13.09 -22.34 -4.14
N THR A 118 12.45 -21.24 -3.70
CA THR A 118 12.67 -19.90 -4.29
C THR A 118 14.08 -19.39 -4.06
N ARG A 119 14.73 -19.73 -2.93
CA ARG A 119 16.14 -19.44 -2.70
C ARG A 119 17.04 -20.18 -3.69
N ALA A 120 16.77 -21.45 -3.96
CA ALA A 120 17.51 -22.25 -4.93
C ALA A 120 17.35 -21.70 -6.37
N GLU A 121 16.12 -21.34 -6.77
CA GLU A 121 15.85 -20.69 -8.06
C GLU A 121 16.62 -19.37 -8.21
N LEU A 122 16.57 -18.51 -7.20
CA LEU A 122 17.30 -17.24 -7.18
C LEU A 122 18.82 -17.44 -7.24
N ALA A 123 19.35 -18.47 -6.58
CA ALA A 123 20.76 -18.82 -6.66
C ALA A 123 21.16 -19.24 -8.09
N CYS A 124 20.34 -20.09 -8.73
CA CYS A 124 20.55 -20.51 -10.12
C CYS A 124 20.49 -19.33 -11.09
N SER A 125 19.49 -18.45 -10.99
CA SER A 125 19.40 -17.25 -11.84
C SER A 125 20.57 -16.29 -11.64
N ARG A 126 21.09 -16.16 -10.42
CA ARG A 126 22.30 -15.38 -10.14
C ARG A 126 23.54 -15.97 -10.79
N GLN A 127 23.71 -17.29 -10.73
CA GLN A 127 24.82 -17.97 -11.41
C GLN A 127 24.77 -17.76 -12.92
N GLN A 128 23.59 -17.96 -13.53
CA GLN A 128 23.38 -17.69 -14.95
C GLN A 128 23.70 -16.22 -15.30
N ALA A 129 23.28 -15.26 -14.47
CA ALA A 129 23.61 -13.84 -14.71
C ALA A 129 25.13 -13.58 -14.66
N VAL A 130 25.87 -14.23 -13.75
CA VAL A 130 27.33 -14.14 -13.69
C VAL A 130 27.97 -14.73 -14.96
N GLU A 131 27.48 -15.87 -15.43
CA GLU A 131 27.92 -16.52 -16.65
C GLU A 131 27.66 -15.65 -17.89
N TRP A 132 26.44 -15.14 -18.05
CA TRP A 132 26.08 -14.22 -19.14
C TRP A 132 26.94 -12.95 -19.11
N ALA A 133 27.22 -12.41 -17.92
CA ALA A 133 28.11 -11.26 -17.78
C ALA A 133 29.56 -11.59 -18.17
N ALA A 134 30.06 -12.79 -17.85
CA ALA A 134 31.38 -13.24 -18.27
C ALA A 134 31.47 -13.41 -19.79
N GLN A 135 30.47 -14.01 -20.42
CA GLN A 135 30.38 -14.14 -21.88
C GLN A 135 30.37 -12.78 -22.57
N LEU A 136 29.57 -11.83 -22.07
CA LEU A 136 29.51 -10.47 -22.60
C LEU A 136 30.86 -9.74 -22.47
N ARG A 137 31.57 -9.95 -21.36
CA ARG A 137 32.94 -9.41 -21.20
C ARG A 137 33.89 -10.01 -22.24
N GLY A 138 33.89 -11.32 -22.41
CA GLY A 138 34.70 -12.01 -23.43
C GLY A 138 34.43 -11.48 -24.84
N ALA A 139 33.17 -11.40 -25.25
CA ALA A 139 32.79 -10.86 -26.57
C ALA A 139 33.21 -9.39 -26.76
N LYS A 140 33.14 -8.56 -25.70
CA LYS A 140 33.63 -7.17 -25.75
C LYS A 140 35.14 -7.10 -25.93
N GLU A 141 35.90 -7.98 -25.29
CA GLU A 141 37.35 -8.06 -25.46
C GLU A 141 37.73 -8.52 -26.86
N GLU A 142 37.05 -9.51 -27.41
CA GLU A 142 37.23 -9.95 -28.80
C GLU A 142 36.91 -8.81 -29.78
N SER A 143 35.78 -8.12 -29.60
CA SER A 143 35.44 -6.95 -30.42
C SER A 143 36.52 -5.86 -30.35
N ARG A 144 37.10 -5.61 -29.16
CA ARG A 144 38.23 -4.69 -28.99
C ARG A 144 39.48 -5.19 -29.74
N ARG A 145 39.79 -6.49 -29.70
CA ARG A 145 40.91 -7.10 -30.43
C ARG A 145 40.74 -6.93 -31.94
N TRP A 146 39.55 -7.23 -32.48
CA TRP A 146 39.24 -7.03 -33.90
C TRP A 146 39.33 -5.56 -34.31
N LYS A 147 38.80 -4.63 -33.52
CA LYS A 147 38.94 -3.18 -33.80
C LYS A 147 40.40 -2.74 -33.84
N LYS A 148 41.23 -3.22 -32.91
CA LYS A 148 42.69 -2.96 -32.92
C LYS A 148 43.33 -3.52 -34.20
N LEU A 149 43.03 -4.77 -34.56
CA LEU A 149 43.56 -5.40 -35.78
C LEU A 149 43.17 -4.63 -37.05
N MET A 150 41.91 -4.19 -37.15
CA MET A 150 41.43 -3.39 -38.28
C MET A 150 42.10 -2.02 -38.35
N ALA A 151 42.32 -1.35 -37.21
CA ALA A 151 43.07 -0.10 -37.17
C ALA A 151 44.54 -0.28 -37.59
N THR A 152 45.19 -1.37 -37.17
CA THR A 152 46.55 -1.72 -37.60
C THR A 152 46.60 -2.04 -39.10
N GLN A 153 45.63 -2.79 -39.64
CA GLN A 153 45.53 -3.01 -41.10
C GLN A 153 45.32 -1.70 -41.86
N GLN A 154 44.45 -0.80 -41.38
CA GLN A 154 44.25 0.51 -41.99
C GLN A 154 45.51 1.39 -41.99
N LEU A 155 46.39 1.25 -41.00
CA LEU A 155 47.67 1.96 -40.93
C LEU A 155 48.73 1.36 -41.86
N LEU A 156 48.71 0.03 -42.04
CA LEU A 156 49.65 -0.71 -42.90
C LEU A 156 49.24 -0.71 -44.37
N LEU A 157 47.98 -0.44 -44.71
CA LEU A 157 47.61 -0.07 -46.07
C LEU A 157 48.32 1.25 -46.40
N PRO A 158 49.17 1.31 -47.45
CA PRO A 158 49.62 2.59 -47.98
C PRO A 158 48.38 3.44 -48.23
N ALA A 159 48.45 4.75 -48.00
CA ALA A 159 47.42 5.69 -48.39
C ALA A 159 47.27 5.68 -49.94
N SER A 160 46.71 4.61 -50.50
CA SER A 160 46.50 4.39 -51.92
C SER A 160 45.36 5.26 -52.47
N SER A 161 44.95 6.28 -51.72
CA SER A 161 43.98 7.28 -52.16
C SER A 161 44.10 8.59 -51.35
N ARG A 162 45.30 9.16 -51.21
CA ARG A 162 45.45 10.56 -50.78
C ARG A 162 46.58 11.37 -51.43
N SER A 163 47.01 10.98 -52.62
CA SER A 163 47.95 11.75 -53.43
C SER A 163 47.66 11.63 -54.92
N LEU A 164 46.51 12.10 -55.37
CA LEU A 164 46.33 12.49 -56.77
C LEU A 164 45.50 13.79 -56.79
N PHE A 165 46.19 14.88 -57.14
CA PHE A 165 45.71 16.24 -57.43
C PHE A 165 45.29 17.13 -56.25
N GLU A 166 46.25 17.88 -55.71
CA GLU A 166 46.00 19.20 -55.13
C GLU A 166 47.09 20.18 -55.63
N VAL A 167 46.88 20.77 -56.80
CA VAL A 167 47.66 21.93 -57.28
C VAL A 167 47.05 23.18 -56.65
N ARG A 168 47.67 23.64 -55.56
CA ARG A 168 47.33 24.87 -54.86
C ARG A 168 47.90 26.07 -55.63
N GLY A 169 47.03 26.81 -56.32
CA GLY A 169 47.37 28.05 -57.02
C GLY A 169 47.81 29.16 -56.04
N ARG A 170 48.94 29.80 -56.35
CA ARG A 170 49.44 31.01 -55.70
C ARG A 170 48.90 32.26 -56.39
N LYS A 171 48.66 33.33 -55.62
CA LYS A 171 48.86 34.72 -56.05
C LYS A 171 49.58 35.45 -54.93
N MET A 172 50.79 35.96 -55.20
CA MET A 172 51.41 37.10 -54.48
C MET A 172 52.75 37.49 -55.14
N TYR A 173 52.68 38.60 -55.87
CA TYR A 173 53.66 39.65 -56.23
C TYR A 173 55.18 39.47 -56.04
N ARG A 174 55.89 39.71 -57.15
CA ARG A 174 57.09 40.56 -57.37
C ARG A 174 58.02 40.86 -56.18
N VAL A 175 59.24 40.30 -56.22
CA VAL A 175 60.48 41.02 -55.86
C VAL A 175 61.58 40.72 -56.88
N LEU A 176 62.18 41.82 -57.29
CA LEU A 176 63.28 42.10 -58.20
C LEU A 176 64.62 41.51 -57.72
N TRP A 177 65.35 40.76 -58.56
CA TRP A 177 66.82 40.73 -58.56
C TRP A 177 67.34 40.53 -59.98
N PHE A 178 68.47 41.20 -60.23
CA PHE A 178 69.11 41.60 -61.48
C PHE A 178 69.58 40.47 -62.43
N SER A 179 69.73 40.87 -63.71
CA SER A 179 70.30 40.26 -64.93
C SER A 179 71.77 39.76 -64.83
N PRO A 180 72.49 39.47 -65.95
CA PRO A 180 72.25 38.62 -67.13
C PRO A 180 73.43 37.62 -67.37
N ASP A 181 73.32 36.66 -68.30
CA ASP A 181 74.33 36.41 -69.37
C ASP A 181 74.21 35.03 -70.05
N GLY A 182 74.33 35.07 -71.38
CA GLY A 182 75.23 34.19 -72.15
C GLY A 182 74.77 32.78 -72.51
N GLY A 183 74.74 32.48 -73.82
CA GLY A 183 75.04 31.13 -74.31
C GLY A 183 74.14 30.60 -75.41
N SER A 184 74.53 30.86 -76.65
CA SER A 184 74.11 30.16 -77.86
C SER A 184 74.50 28.66 -77.80
N ALA A 185 73.66 27.75 -78.30
CA ALA A 185 73.99 26.74 -79.33
C ALA A 185 73.10 25.48 -79.32
N ALA A 186 72.53 25.21 -80.51
CA ALA A 186 72.44 23.91 -81.19
C ALA A 186 71.52 22.78 -80.69
N GLY A 187 70.67 22.29 -81.62
CA GLY A 187 70.35 20.86 -81.72
C GLY A 187 68.92 20.51 -82.18
N SER A 188 68.71 20.44 -83.51
CA SER A 188 67.81 19.56 -84.29
C SER A 188 67.07 18.42 -83.56
N LEU A 189 65.89 17.91 -83.93
CA LEU A 189 64.93 18.05 -85.05
C LEU A 189 63.71 17.15 -84.70
N LEU A 190 62.63 17.25 -85.49
CA LEU A 190 61.44 16.36 -85.67
C LEU A 190 60.08 16.83 -85.10
N PRO A 191 58.97 16.56 -85.83
CA PRO A 191 58.16 17.63 -86.39
C PRO A 191 56.80 17.76 -85.70
N THR A 192 56.38 19.02 -85.59
CA THR A 192 55.04 19.45 -85.23
C THR A 192 54.02 18.99 -86.28
N SER A 193 53.44 17.79 -86.11
CA SER A 193 52.20 17.41 -86.80
C SER A 193 50.99 17.94 -86.02
N LEU A 194 50.23 18.78 -86.69
CA LEU A 194 48.96 19.37 -86.28
C LEU A 194 47.98 18.32 -85.71
N CYS A 195 47.66 18.44 -84.43
CA CYS A 195 46.44 17.89 -83.82
C CYS A 195 45.79 18.98 -82.97
N ARG A 196 45.25 20.00 -83.64
CA ARG A 196 44.57 21.15 -83.00
C ARG A 196 43.03 21.07 -83.11
N GLY A 197 42.48 20.17 -83.92
CA GLY A 197 41.02 20.02 -84.13
C GLY A 197 40.27 19.20 -83.06
N GLY A 198 40.78 18.02 -82.67
CA GLY A 198 40.08 17.13 -81.71
C GLY A 198 40.12 17.57 -80.25
N LYS A 199 40.96 18.56 -79.90
CA LYS A 199 41.09 19.05 -78.52
C LYS A 199 39.93 19.98 -78.12
N MET A 200 39.43 20.79 -79.06
CA MET A 200 38.40 21.79 -78.75
C MET A 200 37.02 21.15 -78.48
N GLN A 201 36.69 20.05 -79.14
CA GLN A 201 35.43 19.32 -78.91
C GLN A 201 35.44 18.52 -77.60
N LYS A 202 36.57 17.91 -77.24
CA LYS A 202 36.75 17.26 -75.93
C LYS A 202 36.72 18.29 -74.80
N MET A 203 37.32 19.47 -75.00
CA MET A 203 37.30 20.56 -74.02
C MET A 203 35.87 21.07 -73.78
N LYS A 204 35.04 21.19 -74.82
CA LYS A 204 33.60 21.51 -74.67
C LYS A 204 32.80 20.44 -73.93
N GLN A 205 33.08 19.15 -74.16
CA GLN A 205 32.44 18.07 -73.40
C GLN A 205 32.88 18.07 -71.92
N VAL A 206 34.14 18.37 -71.65
CA VAL A 206 34.65 18.50 -70.27
C VAL A 206 33.99 19.69 -69.57
N GLU A 207 33.86 20.84 -70.24
CA GLU A 207 33.20 22.03 -69.70
C GLU A 207 31.71 21.78 -69.40
N GLN A 208 30.98 21.12 -70.30
CA GLN A 208 29.59 20.70 -70.07
C GLN A 208 29.46 19.74 -68.88
N MET A 209 30.36 18.76 -68.77
CA MET A 209 30.34 17.80 -67.67
C MET A 209 30.76 18.45 -66.34
N GLU A 210 31.61 19.47 -66.37
CA GLU A 210 31.94 20.28 -65.20
C GLU A 210 30.74 21.13 -64.74
N GLU A 211 29.99 21.74 -65.66
CA GLU A 211 28.75 22.46 -65.36
C GLU A 211 27.69 21.54 -64.74
N GLU A 212 27.45 20.35 -65.31
CA GLU A 212 26.55 19.35 -64.76
C GLU A 212 26.99 18.89 -63.37
N VAL A 213 28.29 18.69 -63.14
CA VAL A 213 28.82 18.33 -61.81
C VAL A 213 28.63 19.47 -60.82
N VAL A 214 28.76 20.73 -61.24
CA VAL A 214 28.49 21.90 -60.38
C VAL A 214 27.00 21.99 -60.04
N GLU A 215 26.11 21.76 -61.02
CA GLU A 215 24.66 21.75 -60.82
C GLU A 215 24.22 20.60 -59.91
N LEU A 216 24.75 19.39 -60.12
CA LEU A 216 24.47 18.23 -59.27
C LEU A 216 24.97 18.45 -57.84
N LYS A 217 26.14 19.09 -57.66
CA LYS A 217 26.63 19.47 -56.33
C LYS A 217 25.73 20.51 -55.66
N ALA A 218 25.18 21.47 -56.42
CA ALA A 218 24.22 22.44 -55.89
C ALA A 218 22.92 21.78 -55.45
N LYS A 219 22.33 20.92 -56.29
CA LYS A 219 21.13 20.12 -55.97
C LYS A 219 21.34 19.19 -54.77
N LEU A 220 22.52 18.56 -54.68
CA LEU A 220 22.86 17.71 -53.53
C LEU A 220 22.93 18.52 -52.22
N ARG A 221 23.51 19.73 -52.26
CA ARG A 221 23.55 20.61 -51.08
C ARG A 221 22.16 21.10 -50.68
N GLU A 222 21.32 21.45 -51.64
CA GLU A 222 19.93 21.87 -51.38
C GLU A 222 19.09 20.75 -50.77
N THR A 223 19.15 19.55 -51.34
CA THR A 223 18.45 18.37 -50.80
C THR A 223 18.98 17.99 -49.42
N GLN A 224 20.30 18.12 -49.18
CA GLN A 224 20.88 17.89 -47.86
C GLN A 224 20.40 18.91 -46.83
N GLN A 225 20.31 20.19 -47.19
CA GLN A 225 19.73 21.24 -46.34
C GLN A 225 18.23 21.02 -46.07
N GLN A 226 17.46 20.58 -47.06
CA GLN A 226 16.05 20.25 -46.90
C GLN A 226 15.86 19.08 -45.93
N LEU A 227 16.64 18.01 -46.06
CA LEU A 227 16.58 16.87 -45.13
C LEU A 227 16.98 17.26 -43.70
N GLU A 228 17.96 18.15 -43.54
CA GLU A 228 18.35 18.68 -42.22
C GLU A 228 17.24 19.55 -41.61
N ALA A 229 16.59 20.39 -42.42
CA ALA A 229 15.44 21.20 -41.98
C ALA A 229 14.23 20.33 -41.60
N GLU A 230 13.92 19.29 -42.37
CA GLU A 230 12.85 18.34 -42.06
C GLU A 230 13.13 17.55 -40.78
N ARG A 231 14.37 17.07 -40.58
CA ARG A 231 14.79 16.42 -39.34
C ARG A 231 14.68 17.37 -38.13
N GLY A 232 15.02 18.64 -38.30
CA GLY A 232 14.85 19.68 -37.29
C GLY A 232 13.38 19.91 -36.94
N ALA A 233 12.51 20.03 -37.95
CA ALA A 233 11.07 20.22 -37.77
C ALA A 233 10.41 18.99 -37.12
N GLU A 234 10.81 17.78 -37.49
CA GLU A 234 10.31 16.54 -36.89
C GLU A 234 10.72 16.42 -35.42
N LYS A 235 11.96 16.81 -35.08
CA LYS A 235 12.43 16.86 -33.70
C LYS A 235 11.59 17.83 -32.85
N LEU A 236 11.32 19.03 -33.37
CA LEU A 236 10.48 20.01 -32.68
C LEU A 236 9.03 19.50 -32.50
N ARG A 237 8.46 18.83 -33.52
CA ARG A 237 7.14 18.20 -33.41
C ARG A 237 7.10 17.14 -32.32
N ARG A 238 8.11 16.26 -32.27
CA ARG A 238 8.24 15.25 -31.20
C ARG A 238 8.35 15.88 -29.82
N GLU A 239 9.13 16.96 -29.68
CA GLU A 239 9.24 17.71 -28.41
C GLU A 239 7.90 18.32 -28.00
N GLN A 240 7.17 18.95 -28.92
CA GLN A 240 5.84 19.49 -28.65
C GLN A 240 4.81 18.41 -28.28
N GLU A 241 4.87 17.24 -28.92
CA GLU A 241 3.99 16.11 -28.59
C GLU A 241 4.27 15.54 -27.21
N MET A 242 5.55 15.41 -26.83
CA MET A 242 5.94 15.02 -25.47
C MET A 242 5.48 16.04 -24.43
N GLU A 243 5.59 17.34 -24.73
CA GLU A 243 5.13 18.39 -23.83
C GLU A 243 3.59 18.35 -23.66
N ARG A 244 2.84 18.16 -24.75
CA ARG A 244 1.38 17.95 -24.67
C ARG A 244 1.00 16.67 -23.95
N ALA A 245 1.81 15.61 -24.06
CA ALA A 245 1.59 14.38 -23.28
C ALA A 245 1.81 14.63 -21.78
N ARG A 246 2.89 15.32 -21.42
CA ARG A 246 3.16 15.73 -20.03
C ARG A 246 2.06 16.60 -19.46
N GLN A 247 1.58 17.59 -20.21
CA GLN A 247 0.47 18.44 -19.78
C GLN A 247 -0.80 17.63 -19.51
N ARG A 248 -1.14 16.66 -20.37
CA ARG A 248 -2.30 15.77 -20.15
C ARG A 248 -2.12 14.87 -18.93
N GLU A 249 -0.91 14.37 -18.68
CA GLU A 249 -0.60 13.60 -17.48
C GLU A 249 -0.70 14.46 -16.21
N GLU A 250 -0.20 15.69 -16.25
CA GLU A 250 -0.31 16.64 -15.14
C GLU A 250 -1.74 17.05 -14.86
N GLU A 251 -2.54 17.31 -15.90
CA GLU A 251 -3.98 17.57 -15.79
C GLU A 251 -4.69 16.36 -15.17
N GLY A 252 -4.44 15.14 -15.66
CA GLY A 252 -5.00 13.93 -15.07
C GLY A 252 -4.58 13.72 -13.60
N ARG A 253 -3.35 14.10 -13.24
CA ARG A 253 -2.86 14.09 -11.85
C ARG A 253 -3.61 15.10 -10.99
N ARG A 254 -3.81 16.33 -11.48
CA ARG A 254 -4.58 17.38 -10.80
C ARG A 254 -6.03 16.97 -10.61
N ASP A 255 -6.65 16.37 -11.62
CA ASP A 255 -8.03 15.88 -11.58
C ASP A 255 -8.21 14.80 -10.52
N LEU A 256 -7.25 13.88 -10.43
CA LEU A 256 -7.24 12.84 -9.40
C LEU A 256 -7.05 13.43 -7.98
N GLU A 257 -6.21 14.45 -7.84
CA GLU A 257 -6.04 15.17 -6.57
C GLU A 257 -7.33 15.88 -6.15
N ARG A 258 -7.99 16.60 -7.07
CA ARG A 258 -9.29 17.24 -6.83
C ARG A 258 -10.35 16.22 -6.42
N TRP A 259 -10.47 15.11 -7.13
CA TRP A 259 -11.43 14.06 -6.77
C TRP A 259 -11.17 13.47 -5.37
N LYS A 260 -9.91 13.28 -4.98
CA LYS A 260 -9.57 12.84 -3.62
C LYS A 260 -9.96 13.87 -2.56
N GLU A 261 -9.84 15.16 -2.85
CA GLU A 261 -10.28 16.23 -1.96
C GLU A 261 -11.80 16.25 -1.83
N GLU A 262 -12.51 16.16 -2.95
CA GLU A 262 -13.98 16.07 -2.98
C GLU A 262 -14.50 14.88 -2.16
N GLU A 263 -13.94 13.67 -2.35
CA GLU A 263 -14.36 12.51 -1.56
C GLU A 263 -14.03 12.66 -0.07
N ARG A 264 -12.89 13.27 0.27
CA ARG A 264 -12.58 13.58 1.66
C ARG A 264 -13.54 14.61 2.25
N MET A 265 -13.98 15.59 1.46
CA MET A 265 -15.00 16.56 1.87
C MET A 265 -16.35 15.90 2.09
N LYS A 266 -16.82 15.07 1.17
CA LYS A 266 -18.08 14.31 1.34
C LYS A 266 -18.05 13.44 2.59
N LEU A 267 -16.95 12.72 2.83
CA LEU A 267 -16.82 11.91 4.04
C LEU A 267 -16.82 12.76 5.32
N ARG A 268 -16.23 13.97 5.28
CA ARG A 268 -16.28 14.91 6.41
C ARG A 268 -17.70 15.41 6.64
N GLU A 269 -18.39 15.84 5.59
CA GLU A 269 -19.79 16.28 5.64
C GLU A 269 -20.71 15.17 6.18
N GLU A 270 -20.53 13.92 5.75
CA GLU A 270 -21.28 12.78 6.27
C GLU A 270 -21.00 12.52 7.75
N ILE A 271 -19.73 12.60 8.18
CA ILE A 271 -19.36 12.45 9.59
C ILE A 271 -19.96 13.58 10.43
N ASP A 272 -19.94 14.80 9.94
CA ASP A 272 -20.51 15.96 10.65
C ASP A 272 -22.04 15.88 10.70
N GLY A 273 -22.69 15.42 9.63
CA GLY A 273 -24.11 15.08 9.63
C GLY A 273 -24.47 14.03 10.68
N LEU A 274 -23.72 12.92 10.75
CA LEU A 274 -23.92 11.90 11.78
C LEU A 274 -23.69 12.43 13.21
N ARG A 275 -22.65 13.27 13.40
CA ARG A 275 -22.40 13.92 14.70
C ARG A 275 -23.56 14.80 15.13
N GLN A 276 -24.12 15.57 14.21
CA GLN A 276 -25.29 16.42 14.48
C GLN A 276 -26.51 15.57 14.86
N LEU A 277 -26.77 14.48 14.14
CA LEU A 277 -27.86 13.54 14.48
C LEU A 277 -27.67 12.93 15.88
N PHE A 278 -26.47 12.47 16.24
CA PHE A 278 -26.20 11.97 17.59
C PHE A 278 -26.38 13.05 18.66
N LEU A 279 -25.87 14.25 18.43
CA LEU A 279 -26.04 15.37 19.36
C LEU A 279 -27.51 15.73 19.57
N ALA A 280 -28.33 15.70 18.51
CA ALA A 280 -29.76 15.92 18.61
C ALA A 280 -30.43 14.82 19.43
N ALA A 281 -30.14 13.55 19.14
CA ALA A 281 -30.69 12.42 19.88
C ALA A 281 -30.32 12.44 21.37
N PHE A 282 -29.08 12.82 21.72
CA PHE A 282 -28.68 12.97 23.12
C PHE A 282 -29.45 14.11 23.82
N LYS A 283 -29.66 15.24 23.15
CA LYS A 283 -30.48 16.34 23.70
C LYS A 283 -31.93 15.91 23.91
N ASP A 284 -32.50 15.18 22.97
CA ASP A 284 -33.87 14.65 23.07
C ASP A 284 -34.01 13.59 24.17
N MET A 285 -33.00 12.73 24.36
CA MET A 285 -32.98 11.79 25.46
C MET A 285 -32.82 12.49 26.81
N ALA A 286 -31.97 13.52 26.90
CA ALA A 286 -31.79 14.30 28.12
C ALA A 286 -33.08 15.03 28.51
N SER A 287 -33.78 15.65 27.55
CA SER A 287 -35.06 16.31 27.81
C SER A 287 -36.17 15.33 28.21
N LYS A 288 -36.20 14.12 27.61
CA LYS A 288 -37.11 13.05 28.04
C LYS A 288 -36.76 12.52 29.42
N SER A 289 -35.48 12.35 29.73
CA SER A 289 -35.00 11.88 31.04
C SER A 289 -35.37 12.88 32.14
N SER A 290 -35.13 14.18 31.92
CA SER A 290 -35.53 15.20 32.89
C SER A 290 -37.05 15.31 33.04
N ALA A 291 -37.82 15.11 31.96
CA ALA A 291 -39.28 15.04 32.04
C ALA A 291 -39.77 13.82 32.82
N MET A 292 -39.14 12.65 32.67
CA MET A 292 -39.47 11.45 33.47
C MET A 292 -39.11 11.64 34.94
N GLU A 293 -37.93 12.22 35.22
CA GLU A 293 -37.48 12.52 36.57
C GLU A 293 -38.41 13.52 37.27
N GLY A 294 -38.85 14.57 36.56
CA GLY A 294 -39.86 15.51 37.07
C GLY A 294 -41.19 14.83 37.43
N LYS A 295 -41.68 13.90 36.58
CA LYS A 295 -42.88 13.10 36.89
C LYS A 295 -42.70 12.18 38.09
N LEU A 296 -41.52 11.57 38.23
CA LEU A 296 -41.17 10.73 39.38
C LEU A 296 -41.17 11.54 40.68
N GLN A 297 -40.57 12.73 40.66
CA GLN A 297 -40.58 13.65 41.80
C GLN A 297 -41.99 14.10 42.15
N GLU A 298 -42.86 14.36 41.16
CA GLU A 298 -44.27 14.69 41.39
C GLU A 298 -45.04 13.53 42.02
N LEU A 299 -44.84 12.29 41.54
CA LEU A 299 -45.45 11.10 42.13
C LEU A 299 -44.95 10.87 43.57
N GLN A 300 -43.65 11.05 43.82
CA GLN A 300 -43.09 10.93 45.16
C GLN A 300 -43.65 12.00 46.10
N ALA A 301 -43.80 13.25 45.63
CA ALA A 301 -44.42 14.33 46.38
C ALA A 301 -45.90 14.04 46.71
N ARG A 302 -46.65 13.47 45.75
CA ARG A 302 -48.04 13.03 45.95
C ARG A 302 -48.15 11.88 46.95
N VAL A 303 -47.27 10.88 46.88
CA VAL A 303 -47.21 9.78 47.86
C VAL A 303 -46.90 10.31 49.26
N THR A 304 -45.93 11.23 49.39
CA THR A 304 -45.65 11.86 50.69
C THR A 304 -46.78 12.75 51.21
N ALA A 305 -47.63 13.28 50.33
CA ALA A 305 -48.80 14.09 50.71
C ALA A 305 -50.05 13.23 51.03
N GLU A 306 -50.17 12.03 50.46
CA GLU A 306 -51.32 11.12 50.65
C GLU A 306 -51.07 10.02 51.72
N CYS A 307 -49.87 9.94 52.30
CA CYS A 307 -49.56 8.97 53.36
C CYS A 307 -50.16 9.35 54.73
N ASN A 308 -51.32 8.76 55.05
CA ASN A 308 -51.88 8.68 56.42
C ASN A 308 -51.39 7.46 57.23
N LEU A 309 -50.28 6.82 56.81
CA LEU A 309 -49.73 5.63 57.47
C LEU A 309 -48.30 5.94 57.92
N GLY A 310 -48.10 5.96 59.23
CA GLY A 310 -46.86 6.37 59.89
C GLY A 310 -45.64 5.49 59.57
N THR A 311 -44.45 6.05 59.81
CA THR A 311 -43.14 5.46 59.55
C THR A 311 -42.90 4.20 60.39
N LEU A 312 -42.99 3.03 59.77
CA LEU A 312 -42.71 1.74 60.41
C LEU A 312 -41.21 1.45 60.38
N ARG A 313 -40.64 1.18 61.57
CA ARG A 313 -39.22 0.86 61.80
C ARG A 313 -39.14 -0.57 62.32
N ASP A 314 -38.58 -1.48 61.52
CA ASP A 314 -38.40 -2.88 61.92
C ASP A 314 -37.23 -3.03 62.89
N SER A 315 -37.45 -3.76 63.98
CA SER A 315 -36.46 -4.12 64.99
C SER A 315 -36.40 -5.63 65.11
N ASP A 316 -35.28 -6.24 64.75
CA ASP A 316 -34.90 -7.55 65.28
C ASP A 316 -33.37 -7.68 65.36
N THR A 317 -32.89 -7.91 66.58
CA THR A 317 -31.49 -8.08 66.96
C THR A 317 -31.33 -9.47 67.55
N LYS A 318 -30.50 -10.33 66.95
CA LYS A 318 -29.53 -11.26 67.60
C LYS A 318 -29.03 -12.33 66.62
N GLU A 319 -27.76 -12.23 66.22
CA GLU A 319 -26.86 -13.38 66.10
C GLU A 319 -25.39 -12.91 66.09
N GLY A 320 -24.55 -13.63 66.81
CA GLY A 320 -23.15 -13.28 67.05
C GLY A 320 -22.22 -13.71 65.91
N ARG A 321 -21.43 -12.74 65.45
CA ARG A 321 -20.01 -12.82 65.06
C ARG A 321 -19.58 -14.06 64.25
N TRP A 322 -19.58 -13.92 62.93
CA TRP A 322 -18.40 -14.21 62.09
C TRP A 322 -18.15 -13.01 61.18
N GLN A 323 -16.91 -12.54 61.16
CA GLN A 323 -16.48 -11.39 60.37
C GLN A 323 -16.33 -11.78 58.89
N ALA A 324 -17.06 -11.10 58.02
CA ALA A 324 -16.74 -10.91 56.61
C ALA A 324 -17.19 -9.49 56.23
N PRO A 325 -16.32 -8.60 55.72
CA PRO A 325 -16.71 -7.23 55.39
C PRO A 325 -17.75 -7.21 54.26
N SER A 326 -18.89 -6.58 54.52
CA SER A 326 -19.97 -6.41 53.55
C SER A 326 -19.60 -5.40 52.48
N ARG A 327 -19.92 -5.78 51.25
CA ARG A 327 -19.74 -5.12 49.95
C ARG A 327 -20.63 -3.87 49.79
N ALA A 328 -20.66 -2.99 50.78
CA ALA A 328 -21.50 -1.78 50.77
C ALA A 328 -20.73 -0.49 51.13
N GLU A 329 -19.52 -0.58 51.69
CA GLU A 329 -18.71 0.61 52.03
C GLU A 329 -17.79 1.09 50.88
N TRP A 330 -17.79 0.42 49.73
CA TRP A 330 -16.91 0.77 48.59
C TRP A 330 -17.58 1.61 47.49
N TRP A 331 -18.89 1.85 47.57
CA TRP A 331 -19.61 2.56 46.50
C TRP A 331 -19.87 4.04 46.79
N ASP A 332 -19.83 4.50 48.05
CA ASP A 332 -20.12 5.90 48.38
C ASP A 332 -18.88 6.82 48.46
N GLU A 333 -17.65 6.28 48.47
CA GLU A 333 -16.43 7.12 48.49
C GLU A 333 -15.83 7.45 47.11
N GLN A 334 -16.31 6.85 46.01
CA GLN A 334 -15.84 7.15 44.64
C GLN A 334 -16.72 8.14 43.87
N GLU A 335 -17.96 8.39 44.30
CA GLU A 335 -18.87 9.36 43.62
C GLU A 335 -18.90 10.75 44.27
N GLY A 336 -18.36 10.93 45.48
CA GLY A 336 -18.31 12.23 46.16
C GLY A 336 -17.14 13.15 45.78
N ARG A 337 -16.14 12.69 45.01
CA ARG A 337 -14.96 13.49 44.62
C ARG A 337 -14.87 13.83 43.12
N SER A 338 -15.75 13.29 42.29
CA SER A 338 -15.73 13.48 40.84
C SER A 338 -16.75 14.52 40.33
N VAL A 339 -17.66 15.01 41.19
CA VAL A 339 -18.75 15.93 40.79
C VAL A 339 -18.53 17.40 41.23
N GLN A 340 -17.40 17.73 41.87
CA GLN A 340 -17.05 19.13 42.19
C GLN A 340 -15.60 19.47 41.80
N VAL A 341 -15.27 19.37 40.50
CA VAL A 341 -14.18 20.16 39.92
C VAL A 341 -14.66 20.80 38.62
N SER A 342 -15.07 22.05 38.78
CA SER A 342 -15.15 23.13 37.79
C SER A 342 -15.85 22.83 36.46
N THR A 343 -17.17 22.84 36.55
CA THR A 343 -18.15 23.26 35.55
C THR A 343 -18.11 24.77 35.25
N GLN A 344 -16.97 25.46 35.46
CA GLN A 344 -16.75 26.88 35.16
C GLN A 344 -15.34 27.13 34.59
N ALA A 345 -15.01 26.53 33.44
CA ALA A 345 -13.81 26.95 32.68
C ALA A 345 -13.87 26.72 31.16
N THR A 346 -14.95 26.14 30.62
CA THR A 346 -15.00 25.73 29.20
C THR A 346 -16.07 26.45 28.38
N SER A 347 -16.76 27.45 28.95
CA SER A 347 -17.81 28.19 28.24
C SER A 347 -17.33 29.50 27.57
N HIS A 348 -16.04 29.86 27.67
CA HIS A 348 -15.52 31.11 27.09
C HIS A 348 -14.30 30.94 26.14
N LEU A 349 -13.87 29.72 25.83
CA LEU A 349 -12.76 29.45 24.89
C LEU A 349 -13.17 28.63 23.65
N LEU A 350 -14.47 28.46 23.41
CA LEU A 350 -14.98 27.71 22.25
C LEU A 350 -15.81 28.58 21.28
N TRP A 351 -15.67 29.91 21.37
CA TRP A 351 -16.32 30.86 20.46
C TRP A 351 -15.34 31.68 19.58
N ASP A 352 -14.03 31.61 19.83
CA ASP A 352 -13.04 32.44 19.10
C ASP A 352 -12.37 31.72 17.90
N TRP A 353 -12.77 30.49 17.55
CA TRP A 353 -11.98 29.66 16.64
C TRP A 353 -12.60 29.33 15.29
N TRP A 354 -13.78 29.86 14.94
CA TRP A 354 -14.32 29.59 13.60
C TRP A 354 -15.30 30.66 13.12
N ASP A 355 -14.77 31.74 12.54
CA ASP A 355 -15.34 32.35 11.33
C ASP A 355 -14.35 33.35 10.67
N PRO A 356 -14.55 33.69 9.37
CA PRO A 356 -13.48 33.74 8.37
C PRO A 356 -13.15 35.15 7.86
N CYS A 357 -11.97 35.34 7.26
CA CYS A 357 -11.69 36.51 6.41
C CYS A 357 -10.49 36.30 5.45
N PRO A 358 -10.35 37.10 4.38
CA PRO A 358 -10.60 36.65 3.02
C PRO A 358 -9.36 36.73 2.11
N GLN A 359 -9.48 36.12 0.94
CA GLN A 359 -8.50 36.20 -0.15
C GLN A 359 -8.21 37.66 -0.55
N ARG A 360 -6.93 38.01 -0.73
CA ARG A 360 -6.54 39.17 -1.55
C ARG A 360 -5.17 38.96 -2.21
N GLY A 361 -5.23 38.70 -3.51
CA GLY A 361 -4.49 39.39 -4.58
C GLY A 361 -2.96 39.48 -4.53
N GLU A 362 -2.34 38.80 -5.50
CA GLU A 362 -1.02 39.07 -6.08
C GLU A 362 -0.71 40.56 -6.31
N LYS A 363 0.49 40.99 -5.92
CA LYS A 363 1.34 41.96 -6.65
C LYS A 363 2.76 42.03 -6.04
N ASP A 364 3.76 41.68 -6.84
CA ASP A 364 5.20 41.99 -6.66
C ASP A 364 5.51 43.45 -7.12
N PRO A 365 6.77 43.96 -7.07
CA PRO A 365 7.79 44.14 -6.01
C PRO A 365 8.24 45.65 -5.93
N PRO A 366 9.32 46.12 -5.21
CA PRO A 366 10.74 45.96 -5.61
C PRO A 366 11.82 46.00 -4.47
N ALA A 367 13.09 45.92 -4.91
CA ALA A 367 14.39 45.72 -4.22
C ALA A 367 14.92 46.89 -3.32
N PRO A 368 16.08 46.74 -2.60
CA PRO A 368 16.31 47.32 -1.26
C PRO A 368 17.36 48.45 -1.12
N SER A 369 17.40 49.02 0.12
CA SER A 369 18.53 49.67 0.88
C SER A 369 18.54 51.22 0.94
N PRO A 370 19.23 51.88 1.92
CA PRO A 370 19.60 51.50 3.30
C PRO A 370 19.24 52.59 4.35
N GLY A 371 19.13 52.25 5.65
CA GLY A 371 19.14 53.28 6.70
C GLY A 371 18.67 52.84 8.09
N CYS A 372 19.63 52.69 9.01
CA CYS A 372 19.51 52.69 10.49
C CYS A 372 18.89 51.46 11.21
N ARG A 373 19.79 50.71 11.88
CA ARG A 373 19.53 49.68 12.92
C ARG A 373 19.27 50.34 14.30
N PRO A 374 19.06 49.58 15.40
CA PRO A 374 17.95 48.66 15.68
C PRO A 374 17.37 48.90 17.10
N ARG A 375 16.20 48.34 17.41
CA ARG A 375 15.87 47.96 18.79
C ARG A 375 15.49 46.48 18.84
N VAL A 376 16.14 45.79 19.77
CA VAL A 376 16.21 44.35 19.95
C VAL A 376 14.84 43.77 20.27
N ALA A 377 14.40 42.78 19.50
CA ALA A 377 13.34 41.85 19.87
C ALA A 377 13.84 40.42 19.61
N VAL A 378 13.67 39.60 20.64
CA VAL A 378 14.12 38.21 20.77
C VAL A 378 13.54 37.35 19.65
N LEU A 379 14.42 36.63 18.93
CA LEU A 379 14.02 35.59 17.97
C LEU A 379 13.42 34.39 18.72
N VAL A 380 12.15 34.11 18.45
CA VAL A 380 11.57 32.76 18.60
C VAL A 380 11.71 32.06 17.24
N PRO A 381 12.21 30.82 17.16
CA PRO A 381 12.35 30.12 15.88
C PRO A 381 10.99 29.79 15.26
N ALA A 382 10.91 29.93 13.94
CA ALA A 382 9.74 29.63 13.12
C ALA A 382 9.28 28.17 13.29
N PRO A 383 7.97 27.90 13.45
CA PRO A 383 7.45 26.54 13.44
C PRO A 383 7.44 25.99 12.02
N THR A 384 8.21 24.93 11.84
CA THR A 384 8.16 23.98 10.73
C THR A 384 6.75 23.40 10.57
N PHE A 385 6.24 23.36 9.33
CA PHE A 385 5.02 22.66 8.95
C PHE A 385 5.09 21.18 9.37
N THR A 386 4.22 20.74 10.28
CA THR A 386 4.06 19.32 10.66
C THR A 386 2.71 18.75 10.21
N PRO A 387 2.65 17.46 9.83
CA PRO A 387 1.46 16.76 9.35
C PRO A 387 0.56 16.24 10.49
N GLU A 388 0.43 16.96 11.60
CA GLU A 388 -0.23 16.47 12.83
C GLU A 388 -1.76 16.51 12.80
N ARG A 389 -2.36 17.22 11.83
CA ARG A 389 -3.80 17.48 11.82
C ARG A 389 -4.66 16.28 11.36
N GLU A 390 -4.10 15.34 10.58
CA GLU A 390 -4.82 14.13 10.14
C GLU A 390 -4.81 13.01 11.20
N GLU A 391 -3.77 12.91 12.04
CA GLU A 391 -3.69 11.90 13.10
C GLU A 391 -4.70 12.15 14.23
N ALA A 392 -4.99 13.42 14.54
CA ALA A 392 -5.92 13.77 15.62
C ALA A 392 -7.36 13.30 15.35
N ALA A 393 -7.84 13.41 14.11
CA ALA A 393 -9.19 13.00 13.70
C ALA A 393 -9.33 11.46 13.66
N LEU A 394 -8.31 10.77 13.17
CA LEU A 394 -8.23 9.29 13.19
C LEU A 394 -8.14 8.75 14.62
N GLY A 395 -7.41 9.44 15.50
CA GLY A 395 -7.32 9.11 16.92
C GLY A 395 -8.66 9.28 17.66
N GLY A 396 -9.50 10.24 17.28
CA GLY A 396 -10.84 10.40 17.84
C GLY A 396 -11.77 9.23 17.51
N LYS A 397 -11.78 8.79 16.24
CA LYS A 397 -12.59 7.65 15.79
C LYS A 397 -12.15 6.33 16.43
N GLN A 398 -10.84 6.11 16.57
CA GLN A 398 -10.30 4.91 17.22
C GLN A 398 -10.59 4.89 18.73
N ARG A 399 -10.54 6.05 19.40
CA ARG A 399 -10.93 6.18 20.82
C ARG A 399 -12.41 5.91 21.05
N LEU A 400 -13.29 6.43 20.19
CA LEU A 400 -14.73 6.16 20.23
C LEU A 400 -15.03 4.67 20.03
N LEU A 401 -14.44 4.04 19.01
CA LEU A 401 -14.61 2.60 18.77
C LEU A 401 -14.08 1.76 19.93
N GLY A 402 -12.95 2.15 20.52
CA GLY A 402 -12.40 1.50 21.71
C GLY A 402 -13.26 1.68 22.97
N ALA A 403 -13.99 2.80 23.10
CA ALA A 403 -14.92 3.04 24.21
C ALA A 403 -16.21 2.21 24.04
N LEU A 404 -16.73 2.15 22.81
CA LEU A 404 -17.90 1.35 22.47
C LEU A 404 -17.64 -0.16 22.64
N GLN A 405 -16.44 -0.65 22.28
CA GLN A 405 -16.07 -2.06 22.44
C GLN A 405 -15.89 -2.49 23.90
N ARG A 406 -15.49 -1.58 24.79
CA ARG A 406 -15.34 -1.85 26.23
C ARG A 406 -16.69 -1.98 26.95
N ASN A 407 -17.75 -1.38 26.40
CA ASN A 407 -19.08 -1.34 27.00
C ASN A 407 -20.15 -1.99 26.09
N PRO A 408 -20.34 -3.32 26.17
CA PRO A 408 -21.29 -4.03 25.31
C PRO A 408 -22.76 -3.65 25.54
N ASN A 409 -23.09 -3.09 26.72
CA ASN A 409 -24.46 -2.63 27.02
C ASN A 409 -24.80 -1.31 26.31
N LEU A 410 -23.84 -0.40 26.17
CA LEU A 410 -24.02 0.83 25.38
C LEU A 410 -24.22 0.50 23.90
N LEU A 411 -23.45 -0.44 23.35
CA LEU A 411 -23.64 -0.92 21.97
C LEU A 411 -25.02 -1.55 21.73
N LYS A 412 -25.60 -2.23 22.72
CA LYS A 412 -26.96 -2.76 22.62
C LYS A 412 -28.01 -1.65 22.57
N GLN A 413 -27.81 -0.54 23.28
CA GLN A 413 -28.71 0.62 23.28
C GLN A 413 -28.65 1.39 21.95
N PHE A 414 -27.48 1.51 21.33
CA PHE A 414 -27.33 2.19 20.03
C PHE A 414 -27.58 1.30 18.81
N ARG A 415 -27.70 -0.02 18.99
CA ARG A 415 -27.91 -0.97 17.89
C ARG A 415 -29.09 -0.58 16.98
N PRO A 416 -30.29 -0.23 17.48
CA PRO A 416 -31.42 0.08 16.61
C PRO A 416 -31.15 1.32 15.74
N ILE A 417 -30.56 2.35 16.34
CA ILE A 417 -30.20 3.60 15.64
C ILE A 417 -29.13 3.32 14.58
N LEU A 418 -28.14 2.49 14.88
CA LEU A 418 -27.09 2.12 13.94
C LEU A 418 -27.62 1.24 12.80
N GLU A 419 -28.58 0.37 13.07
CA GLU A 419 -29.26 -0.45 12.06
C GLU A 419 -30.08 0.43 11.12
N GLU A 420 -30.87 1.37 11.65
CA GLU A 420 -31.66 2.32 10.87
C GLU A 420 -30.79 3.22 9.98
N VAL A 421 -29.73 3.81 10.55
CA VAL A 421 -28.77 4.64 9.79
C VAL A 421 -28.02 3.82 8.73
N LEU A 422 -27.69 2.56 9.04
CA LEU A 422 -27.07 1.66 8.07
C LEU A 422 -28.03 1.35 6.92
N GLU A 423 -29.31 1.09 7.20
CA GLU A 423 -30.33 0.87 6.19
C GLU A 423 -30.53 2.10 5.30
N GLU A 424 -30.63 3.30 5.87
CA GLU A 424 -30.73 4.56 5.11
C GLU A 424 -29.49 4.79 4.23
N LYS A 425 -28.30 4.47 4.75
CA LYS A 425 -27.07 4.58 3.96
C LYS A 425 -27.02 3.56 2.83
N LEU A 426 -27.49 2.34 3.08
CA LEU A 426 -27.57 1.30 2.07
C LEU A 426 -28.59 1.67 0.98
N GLU A 427 -29.74 2.25 1.34
CA GLU A 427 -30.74 2.74 0.41
C GLU A 427 -30.23 3.90 -0.46
N SER A 428 -29.52 4.86 0.12
CA SER A 428 -28.91 5.95 -0.66
C SER A 428 -27.79 5.46 -1.59
N MET A 429 -27.13 4.34 -1.28
CA MET A 429 -26.22 3.63 -2.18
C MET A 429 -26.94 2.68 -3.17
N GLY A 430 -28.27 2.68 -3.20
CA GLY A 430 -29.10 1.94 -4.15
C GLY A 430 -29.46 0.51 -3.73
N VAL A 431 -29.25 0.13 -2.47
CA VAL A 431 -29.61 -1.17 -1.90
C VAL A 431 -30.95 -1.05 -1.17
N LYS A 432 -32.00 -1.65 -1.72
CA LYS A 432 -33.36 -1.60 -1.12
C LYS A 432 -33.38 -2.26 0.27
N ARG A 433 -34.10 -1.70 1.25
CA ARG A 433 -34.30 -2.28 2.61
C ARG A 433 -34.67 -3.76 2.64
N VAL A 434 -35.43 -4.24 1.66
CA VAL A 434 -35.91 -5.63 1.59
C VAL A 434 -34.87 -6.59 0.96
N ALA A 435 -33.75 -6.06 0.46
CA ALA A 435 -32.74 -6.87 -0.23
C ALA A 435 -31.91 -7.67 0.77
N LYS A 436 -32.23 -8.96 0.91
CA LYS A 436 -31.44 -9.92 1.71
C LYS A 436 -30.10 -10.31 1.06
N GLY A 437 -29.90 -9.94 -0.21
CA GLY A 437 -28.66 -10.20 -0.94
C GLY A 437 -28.78 -9.94 -2.45
N ILE A 438 -27.64 -9.93 -3.13
CA ILE A 438 -27.58 -9.87 -4.60
C ILE A 438 -27.74 -11.29 -5.13
N SER A 439 -28.69 -11.51 -6.06
CA SER A 439 -28.85 -12.83 -6.67
C SER A 439 -27.55 -13.30 -7.33
N THR A 440 -27.24 -14.60 -7.31
CA THR A 440 -26.00 -15.12 -7.90
C THR A 440 -25.87 -14.78 -9.39
N ARG A 441 -27.00 -14.70 -10.10
CA ARG A 441 -27.06 -14.29 -11.51
C ARG A 441 -26.71 -12.81 -11.68
N THR A 442 -27.30 -11.93 -10.87
CA THR A 442 -27.01 -10.48 -10.87
C THR A 442 -25.56 -10.21 -10.46
N TYR A 443 -25.04 -10.94 -9.46
CA TYR A 443 -23.65 -10.84 -9.03
C TYR A 443 -22.68 -11.22 -10.15
N LYS A 444 -22.88 -12.36 -10.81
CA LYS A 444 -22.03 -12.79 -11.94
C LYS A 444 -22.07 -11.77 -13.08
N SER A 445 -23.25 -11.24 -13.40
CA SER A 445 -23.43 -10.20 -14.42
C SER A 445 -22.70 -8.90 -14.07
N LEU A 446 -22.87 -8.38 -12.85
CA LEU A 446 -22.22 -7.15 -12.39
C LEU A 446 -20.71 -7.34 -12.25
N GLN A 447 -20.25 -8.50 -11.77
CA GLN A 447 -18.83 -8.82 -11.68
C GLN A 447 -18.18 -8.83 -13.07
N ALA A 448 -18.84 -9.41 -14.08
CA ALA A 448 -18.35 -9.39 -15.45
C ALA A 448 -18.29 -7.95 -16.00
N LEU A 449 -19.34 -7.15 -15.80
CA LEU A 449 -19.40 -5.75 -16.23
C LEU A 449 -18.29 -4.90 -15.58
N VAL A 450 -18.09 -5.04 -14.27
CA VAL A 450 -17.05 -4.30 -13.54
C VAL A 450 -15.65 -4.76 -13.95
N ARG A 451 -15.45 -6.06 -14.24
CA ARG A 451 -14.19 -6.56 -14.80
C ARG A 451 -13.91 -5.93 -16.16
N LEU A 452 -14.91 -5.86 -17.04
CA LEU A 452 -14.79 -5.26 -18.36
C LEU A 452 -14.47 -3.76 -18.27
N GLN A 453 -15.19 -3.00 -17.43
CA GLN A 453 -14.91 -1.57 -17.20
C GLN A 453 -13.50 -1.33 -16.65
N ARG A 454 -13.03 -2.18 -15.74
CA ARG A 454 -11.66 -2.09 -15.21
C ARG A 454 -10.62 -2.41 -16.26
N GLN A 455 -10.91 -3.33 -17.18
CA GLN A 455 -10.02 -3.69 -18.27
C GLN A 455 -9.93 -2.56 -19.31
N GLN A 456 -11.06 -1.99 -19.71
CA GLN A 456 -11.09 -0.81 -20.60
C GLN A 456 -10.33 0.38 -19.99
N LYS A 457 -10.54 0.68 -18.70
CA LYS A 457 -9.76 1.71 -18.00
C LYS A 457 -8.28 1.35 -17.84
N ALA A 458 -7.90 0.08 -17.82
CA ALA A 458 -6.49 -0.31 -17.76
C ALA A 458 -5.80 -0.18 -19.13
N GLU A 459 -6.55 -0.30 -20.23
CA GLU A 459 -6.06 -0.04 -21.59
C GLU A 459 -5.82 1.46 -21.84
N GLU A 460 -6.66 2.35 -21.26
CA GLU A 460 -6.48 3.80 -21.33
C GLU A 460 -5.26 4.31 -20.52
N PHE A 461 -4.82 3.55 -19.49
CA PHE A 461 -3.74 3.96 -18.58
C PHE A 461 -2.65 2.89 -18.46
N PRO A 462 -1.64 2.90 -19.34
CA PRO A 462 -0.48 2.00 -19.25
C PRO A 462 0.26 2.21 -17.91
N GLY A 463 0.19 1.23 -17.02
CA GLY A 463 0.82 1.27 -15.69
C GLY A 463 -0.14 1.26 -14.49
N LEU A 464 -1.44 1.45 -14.71
CA LEU A 464 -2.47 1.37 -13.65
C LEU A 464 -2.41 0.02 -12.91
N LEU A 465 -2.23 -1.07 -13.65
CA LEU A 465 -2.16 -2.42 -13.07
C LEU A 465 -0.90 -2.62 -12.22
N CYS A 466 0.25 -2.15 -12.70
CA CYS A 466 1.51 -2.18 -11.93
C CYS A 466 1.38 -1.38 -10.64
N LEU A 467 0.78 -0.19 -10.70
CA LEU A 467 0.56 0.68 -9.56
C LEU A 467 -0.43 0.08 -8.56
N ARG A 468 -1.48 -0.59 -9.05
CA ARG A 468 -2.43 -1.35 -8.22
C ARG A 468 -1.72 -2.48 -7.47
N ASP A 469 -0.87 -3.24 -8.16
CA ASP A 469 -0.18 -4.38 -7.56
C ASP A 469 0.89 -3.92 -6.55
N GLU A 470 1.56 -2.78 -6.81
CA GLU A 470 2.43 -2.09 -5.85
C GLU A 470 1.65 -1.70 -4.59
N LEU A 471 0.48 -1.07 -4.76
CA LEU A 471 -0.39 -0.63 -3.66
C LEU A 471 -0.89 -1.81 -2.84
N VAL A 472 -1.31 -2.90 -3.49
CA VAL A 472 -1.72 -4.15 -2.84
C VAL A 472 -0.57 -4.70 -2.02
N ARG A 473 0.67 -4.72 -2.56
CA ARG A 473 1.86 -5.16 -1.83
C ARG A 473 2.10 -4.33 -0.57
N VAL A 474 2.00 -3.01 -0.68
CA VAL A 474 2.19 -2.06 0.44
C VAL A 474 1.09 -2.23 1.49
N VAL A 475 -0.18 -2.28 1.09
CA VAL A 475 -1.33 -2.44 1.99
C VAL A 475 -1.29 -3.79 2.71
N MET A 476 -0.99 -4.87 1.98
CA MET A 476 -0.84 -6.21 2.58
C MET A 476 0.36 -6.26 3.53
N GLY A 477 1.47 -5.59 3.19
CA GLY A 477 2.63 -5.45 4.07
C GLY A 477 2.30 -4.68 5.36
N LYS A 478 1.54 -3.58 5.28
CA LYS A 478 1.06 -2.82 6.44
C LYS A 478 0.06 -3.63 7.27
N GLY A 479 -0.88 -4.34 6.63
CA GLY A 479 -1.82 -5.23 7.30
C GLY A 479 -1.16 -6.36 8.09
N ARG A 480 -0.03 -6.89 7.59
CA ARG A 480 0.79 -7.87 8.33
C ARG A 480 1.51 -7.24 9.54
N ARG A 481 1.96 -5.99 9.45
CA ARG A 481 2.56 -5.26 10.58
C ARG A 481 1.51 -4.89 11.66
N CYS A 482 0.29 -4.54 11.25
CA CYS A 482 -0.84 -4.27 12.16
C CYS A 482 -1.47 -5.53 12.77
N LYS A 483 -1.20 -6.73 12.22
CA LYS A 483 -1.67 -8.02 12.74
C LYS A 483 -0.74 -8.67 13.79
N LYS A 484 0.21 -7.93 14.36
CA LYS A 484 0.84 -8.37 15.62
C LYS A 484 -0.23 -8.30 16.72
N PRO A 485 -0.58 -9.41 17.40
CA PRO A 485 -1.67 -9.40 18.36
C PRO A 485 -1.21 -8.70 19.65
N SER A 486 -1.74 -7.51 19.90
CA SER A 486 -1.82 -6.94 21.24
C SER A 486 -3.07 -7.51 21.91
N SER A 487 -2.84 -8.45 22.83
CA SER A 487 -3.65 -8.83 24.00
C SER A 487 -5.19 -8.85 23.91
N ALA A 488 -5.73 -10.06 24.15
CA ALA A 488 -6.88 -10.40 25.01
C ALA A 488 -8.21 -9.62 24.87
N PHE A 489 -9.29 -10.30 24.49
CA PHE A 489 -10.42 -10.70 25.37
C PHE A 489 -11.56 -11.34 24.54
N PRO A 490 -12.38 -12.24 25.13
CA PRO A 490 -13.19 -13.23 24.42
C PRO A 490 -14.62 -12.75 24.15
N ARG A 491 -15.16 -13.12 22.99
CA ARG A 491 -16.59 -12.94 22.68
C ARG A 491 -17.40 -14.10 23.27
N ARG A 492 -18.24 -13.77 24.25
CA ARG A 492 -19.45 -14.54 24.58
C ARG A 492 -20.38 -14.54 23.36
N LEU A 493 -20.77 -15.73 22.90
CA LEU A 493 -21.98 -15.91 22.10
C LEU A 493 -23.01 -16.63 22.96
N SER A 494 -24.02 -15.87 23.36
CA SER A 494 -25.28 -16.36 23.88
C SER A 494 -26.05 -17.07 22.76
N ILE A 495 -26.36 -18.34 23.02
CA ILE A 495 -27.39 -19.12 22.32
C ILE A 495 -28.75 -18.72 22.93
N ILE A 496 -29.76 -18.46 22.10
CA ILE A 496 -31.18 -18.46 22.48
C ILE A 496 -31.81 -19.72 21.83
N PRO A 497 -32.73 -20.43 22.52
CA PRO A 497 -32.99 -21.84 22.30
C PRO A 497 -34.11 -22.09 21.28
N GLY A 498 -34.05 -23.29 20.68
CA GLY A 498 -35.17 -24.02 20.11
C GLY A 498 -35.28 -25.37 20.79
#